data_AF-A0A510L2A0-F1
#
_entry.id   AF-A0A510L2A0-F1
#
_cell.length_a   1.000
_cell.length_b   1.000
_cell.length_c   1.000
_cell.angle_alpha   90.00
_cell.angle_beta   90.00
_cell.angle_gamma   90.00
#
_symmetry.space_group_name_H-M   'P 1'
#
loop_
_entity.id
_entity.type
_entity.pdbx_description
1 polymer ?
#
loop_
_entity_poly.entity_id
_entity_poly.type
_entity_poly.pdbx_seq_one_letter_code
_entity_poly.pdbx_strand_id
1 'polypeptide(L)'
;MLIKKLLVLNYTFQTEELIIQFALFQEFVINAKTQNLTIAVSERFKFLLNEFEPSNWTRFELEEFVRLKSSYTKEFYRRMKQFRSTGFWSVNLDEFKRLMDIPVNYRMCDIDVKVLKPIQKELKEKYVLKIQKTYNTKGRGRPADFFIHRKVME
;
A
#
# COMPACT_ATOMS: atom_id res chain seq x y z
N MET A 1 -11.08 -3.35 -18.58
CA MET A 1 -12.28 -3.77 -17.83
C MET A 1 -11.84 -4.49 -16.56
N LEU A 2 -12.40 -4.14 -15.39
CA LEU A 2 -11.97 -4.64 -14.06
C LEU A 2 -11.89 -6.18 -14.01
N ILE A 3 -12.88 -6.85 -14.57
CA ILE A 3 -13.01 -8.32 -14.57
C ILE A 3 -11.84 -9.01 -15.26
N LYS A 4 -11.34 -8.45 -16.38
CA LYS A 4 -10.15 -8.99 -17.06
C LYS A 4 -8.92 -8.97 -16.15
N LYS A 5 -8.79 -7.97 -15.27
CA LYS A 5 -7.69 -7.93 -14.30
C LYS A 5 -7.88 -8.97 -13.19
N LEU A 6 -9.12 -9.17 -12.74
CA LEU A 6 -9.43 -10.12 -11.68
C LEU A 6 -9.28 -11.58 -12.14
N LEU A 7 -9.61 -11.89 -13.40
CA LEU A 7 -9.42 -13.22 -14.00
C LEU A 7 -7.94 -13.61 -14.13
N VAL A 8 -7.05 -12.64 -14.29
CA VAL A 8 -5.61 -12.87 -14.44
C VAL A 8 -4.91 -13.04 -13.08
N LEU A 9 -5.62 -12.79 -11.97
CA LEU A 9 -5.08 -13.03 -10.64
C LEU A 9 -4.92 -14.52 -10.39
N ASN A 10 -3.69 -14.99 -10.64
CA ASN A 10 -3.22 -16.29 -10.27
C ASN A 10 -2.24 -16.15 -9.10
N TYR A 11 -2.20 -17.18 -8.27
CA TYR A 11 -1.24 -17.31 -7.18
C TYR A 11 -0.41 -18.55 -7.43
N THR A 12 0.89 -18.44 -7.13
CA THR A 12 1.83 -19.55 -7.26
C THR A 12 2.31 -19.91 -5.86
N PHE A 13 2.02 -21.14 -5.45
CA PHE A 13 2.56 -21.72 -4.22
C PHE A 13 3.70 -22.65 -4.60
N GLN A 14 4.87 -22.44 -3.99
CA GLN A 14 6.06 -23.22 -4.27
C GLN A 14 6.55 -23.87 -2.97
N THR A 15 6.69 -25.19 -3.00
CA THR A 15 7.40 -25.98 -1.98
C THR A 15 8.72 -26.49 -2.57
N GLU A 16 9.49 -27.23 -1.78
CA GLU A 16 10.71 -27.88 -2.27
C GLU A 16 10.44 -28.86 -3.43
N GLU A 17 9.23 -29.42 -3.51
CA GLU A 17 8.88 -30.49 -4.44
C GLU A 17 7.84 -30.09 -5.50
N LEU A 18 6.98 -29.11 -5.22
CA LEU A 18 5.81 -28.80 -6.05
C LEU A 18 5.72 -27.31 -6.37
N ILE A 19 5.35 -27.03 -7.62
CA ILE A 19 4.88 -25.70 -8.06
C ILE A 19 3.40 -25.82 -8.37
N ILE A 20 2.58 -25.10 -7.62
CA ILE A 20 1.12 -25.11 -7.76
C ILE A 20 0.69 -23.72 -8.19
N GLN A 21 0.18 -23.60 -9.42
CA GLN A 21 -0.41 -22.37 -9.94
C GLN A 21 -1.92 -22.51 -10.03
N PHE A 22 -2.66 -21.48 -9.62
CA PHE A 22 -4.12 -21.51 -9.64
C PHE A 22 -4.72 -20.12 -9.78
N ALA A 23 -5.94 -20.05 -10.31
CA ALA A 23 -6.75 -18.85 -10.34
C ALA A 23 -7.44 -18.64 -8.98
N LEU A 24 -7.36 -17.42 -8.44
CA LEU A 24 -7.94 -17.10 -7.13
C LEU A 24 -9.48 -17.06 -7.17
N PHE A 25 -10.03 -16.59 -8.28
CA PHE A 25 -11.46 -16.43 -8.52
C PHE A 25 -11.91 -17.36 -9.64
N GLN A 26 -12.93 -18.17 -9.38
CA GLN A 26 -13.42 -19.20 -10.31
C GLN A 26 -14.55 -18.71 -11.21
N GLU A 27 -15.38 -17.78 -10.72
CA GLU A 27 -16.56 -17.31 -11.44
C GLU A 27 -16.83 -15.83 -11.18
N PHE A 28 -17.34 -15.13 -12.19
CA PHE A 28 -17.80 -13.75 -12.14
C PHE A 28 -19.21 -13.66 -12.73
N VAL A 29 -20.21 -13.38 -11.89
CA VAL A 29 -21.60 -13.20 -12.31
C VAL A 29 -21.95 -11.72 -12.22
N ILE A 30 -22.29 -11.10 -13.35
CA ILE A 30 -22.74 -9.70 -13.40
C ILE A 30 -24.26 -9.68 -13.53
N ASN A 31 -24.95 -9.13 -12.53
CA ASN A 31 -26.34 -8.77 -12.69
C ASN A 31 -26.41 -7.36 -13.29
N ALA A 32 -26.65 -7.27 -14.61
CA ALA A 32 -26.71 -5.99 -15.31
C ALA A 32 -27.88 -5.09 -14.85
N LYS A 33 -28.94 -5.67 -14.27
CA LYS A 33 -30.11 -4.93 -13.78
C LYS A 33 -29.82 -4.28 -12.43
N THR A 34 -29.22 -5.02 -11.50
CA THR A 34 -28.89 -4.51 -10.16
C THR A 34 -27.49 -3.90 -10.07
N GLN A 35 -26.69 -4.01 -11.12
CA GLN A 35 -25.29 -3.61 -11.18
C GLN A 35 -24.40 -4.31 -10.13
N ASN A 36 -24.78 -5.52 -9.74
CA ASN A 36 -24.01 -6.33 -8.79
C ASN A 36 -23.02 -7.24 -9.50
N LEU A 37 -21.81 -7.34 -8.94
CA LEU A 37 -20.79 -8.32 -9.33
C LEU A 37 -20.66 -9.34 -8.19
N THR A 38 -21.03 -10.59 -8.47
CA THR A 38 -20.78 -11.72 -7.57
C THR A 38 -19.54 -12.47 -8.04
N ILE A 39 -18.63 -12.77 -7.13
CA ILE A 39 -17.35 -13.44 -7.42
C ILE A 39 -17.24 -14.70 -6.58
N ALA A 40 -17.01 -15.84 -7.22
CA ALA A 40 -16.75 -17.10 -6.52
C ALA A 40 -15.25 -17.25 -6.22
N VAL A 41 -14.91 -17.42 -4.94
CA VAL A 41 -13.55 -17.72 -4.49
C VAL A 41 -13.32 -19.22 -4.59
N SER A 42 -12.13 -19.65 -5.02
CA SER A 42 -11.76 -21.06 -5.00
C SER A 42 -11.77 -21.63 -3.58
N GLU A 43 -12.59 -22.65 -3.30
CA GLU A 43 -12.78 -23.23 -1.95
C GLU A 43 -11.45 -23.63 -1.30
N ARG A 44 -10.54 -24.24 -2.09
CA ARG A 44 -9.19 -24.64 -1.66
C ARG A 44 -8.38 -23.51 -1.01
N PHE A 45 -8.69 -22.25 -1.33
CA PHE A 45 -7.96 -21.07 -0.88
C PHE A 45 -8.85 -20.06 -0.18
N LYS A 46 -10.03 -20.50 0.28
CA LYS A 46 -10.90 -19.71 1.16
C LYS A 46 -10.14 -19.21 2.38
N PHE A 47 -9.15 -19.96 2.85
CA PHE A 47 -8.24 -19.55 3.93
C PHE A 47 -7.46 -18.26 3.61
N LEU A 48 -7.05 -18.00 2.36
CA LEU A 48 -6.33 -16.77 2.00
C LEU A 48 -7.16 -15.51 2.24
N LEU A 49 -8.50 -15.63 2.21
CA LEU A 49 -9.43 -14.52 2.39
C LEU A 49 -10.17 -14.53 3.72
N ASN A 50 -10.10 -15.62 4.50
CA ASN A 50 -10.85 -15.77 5.74
C ASN A 50 -9.96 -16.07 6.95
N GLU A 51 -8.77 -16.63 6.75
CA GLU A 51 -7.81 -16.99 7.81
C GLU A 51 -6.66 -15.99 7.83
N PHE A 52 -6.98 -14.75 8.21
CA PHE A 52 -5.96 -13.72 8.44
C PHE A 52 -5.46 -13.80 9.89
N GLU A 53 -4.32 -14.44 10.12
CA GLU A 53 -3.63 -14.32 11.41
C GLU A 53 -3.39 -12.84 11.74
N PRO A 54 -3.96 -12.30 12.83
CA PRO A 54 -3.96 -10.85 13.11
C PRO A 54 -2.57 -10.18 13.14
N SER A 55 -1.53 -10.96 13.44
CA SER A 55 -0.14 -10.52 13.53
C SER A 55 0.53 -10.36 12.16
N ASN A 56 0.11 -11.10 11.15
CA ASN A 56 0.83 -11.21 9.87
C ASN A 56 0.25 -10.31 8.76
N TRP A 57 -0.91 -9.69 9.01
CA TRP A 57 -1.63 -8.92 8.00
C TRP A 57 -1.84 -7.46 8.40
N THR A 58 -1.73 -6.57 7.41
CA THR A 58 -2.03 -5.14 7.58
C THR A 58 -3.53 -4.92 7.47
N ARG A 59 -4.16 -4.46 8.55
CA ARG A 59 -5.58 -4.06 8.57
C ARG A 59 -5.70 -2.56 8.44
N PHE A 60 -6.63 -2.10 7.60
CA PHE A 60 -6.98 -0.69 7.47
C PHE A 60 -8.45 -0.53 7.08
N GLU A 61 -9.00 0.64 7.38
CA GLU A 61 -10.42 0.92 7.16
C GLU A 61 -10.68 1.25 5.69
N LEU A 62 -11.56 0.47 5.06
CA LEU A 62 -11.91 0.65 3.66
C LEU A 62 -12.52 2.03 3.40
N GLU A 63 -13.36 2.50 4.32
CA GLU A 63 -13.99 3.81 4.23
C GLU A 63 -12.95 4.94 4.20
N GLU A 64 -11.93 4.88 5.06
CA GLU A 64 -10.82 5.83 5.05
C GLU A 64 -10.07 5.77 3.71
N PHE A 65 -9.77 4.56 3.25
CA PHE A 65 -8.97 4.32 2.05
C PHE A 65 -9.65 4.82 0.76
N VAL A 66 -10.97 4.59 0.63
CA VAL A 66 -11.74 5.01 -0.54
C VAL A 66 -11.86 6.54 -0.64
N ARG A 67 -11.86 7.24 0.51
CA ARG A 67 -11.89 8.72 0.54
C ARG A 67 -10.59 9.37 0.08
N LEU A 68 -9.46 8.64 0.08
CA LEU A 68 -8.18 9.14 -0.42
C LEU A 68 -8.26 9.34 -1.94
N LYS A 69 -7.76 10.48 -2.43
CA LYS A 69 -7.81 10.87 -3.84
C LYS A 69 -6.52 10.53 -4.56
N SER A 70 -5.37 10.86 -3.97
CA SER A 70 -4.07 10.62 -4.60
C SER A 70 -3.64 9.15 -4.48
N SER A 71 -3.11 8.60 -5.58
CA SER A 71 -2.49 7.27 -5.59
C SER A 71 -1.32 7.17 -4.61
N TYR A 72 -0.50 8.22 -4.52
CA TYR A 72 0.59 8.31 -3.56
C TYR A 72 0.08 8.37 -2.12
N THR A 73 -1.02 9.07 -1.87
CA THR A 73 -1.64 9.07 -0.54
C THR A 73 -2.14 7.67 -0.16
N LYS A 74 -2.72 6.92 -1.11
CA LYS A 74 -3.16 5.53 -0.90
C LYS A 74 -2.00 4.57 -0.60
N GLU A 75 -0.92 4.64 -1.38
CA GLU A 75 0.27 3.80 -1.13
C GLU A 75 0.90 4.17 0.22
N PHE A 76 1.05 5.45 0.51
CA PHE A 76 1.57 5.92 1.79
C PHE A 76 0.71 5.43 2.97
N TYR A 77 -0.61 5.54 2.85
CA TYR A 77 -1.55 5.10 3.89
C TYR A 77 -1.40 3.59 4.17
N ARG A 78 -1.22 2.75 3.15
CA ARG A 78 -0.94 1.32 3.32
C ARG A 78 0.32 1.11 4.15
N ARG A 79 1.43 1.78 3.79
CA ARG A 79 2.70 1.71 4.53
C ARG A 79 2.53 2.19 5.97
N MET A 80 1.90 3.33 6.18
CA MET A 80 1.64 3.87 7.52
C MET A 80 0.85 2.89 8.41
N LYS A 81 -0.12 2.16 7.85
CA LYS A 81 -0.89 1.16 8.61
C LYS A 81 -0.09 -0.11 8.89
N GLN A 82 0.88 -0.46 8.05
CA GLN A 82 1.84 -1.55 8.33
C GLN A 82 2.67 -1.24 9.58
N PHE A 83 3.11 0.01 9.77
CA PHE A 83 3.84 0.48 10.94
C PHE A 83 2.93 0.97 12.08
N ARG A 84 1.69 0.47 12.18
CA ARG A 84 0.74 0.91 13.22
C ARG A 84 1.21 0.62 14.65
N SER A 85 2.01 -0.42 14.85
CA SER A 85 2.53 -0.82 16.16
C SER A 85 3.63 0.11 16.67
N THR A 86 4.54 0.53 15.79
CA THR A 86 5.66 1.42 16.14
C THR A 86 5.30 2.91 15.98
N GLY A 87 4.35 3.23 15.09
CA GLY A 87 4.03 4.60 14.71
C GLY A 87 5.13 5.29 13.89
N PHE A 88 6.19 4.56 13.53
CA PHE A 88 7.40 5.13 12.93
C PHE A 88 7.84 4.31 11.73
N TRP A 89 8.06 5.02 10.62
CA TRP A 89 8.62 4.47 9.40
C TRP A 89 9.87 5.25 9.01
N SER A 90 11.03 4.60 9.12
CA SER A 90 12.32 5.11 8.63
C SER A 90 12.69 4.38 7.36
N VAL A 91 13.07 5.13 6.34
CA VAL A 91 13.40 4.58 5.02
C VAL A 91 14.34 5.52 4.28
N ASN A 92 15.35 4.98 3.60
CA ASN A 92 16.23 5.78 2.75
C ASN A 92 15.50 6.29 1.50
N LEU A 93 16.07 7.27 0.78
CA LEU A 93 15.40 7.86 -0.39
C LEU A 93 15.08 6.84 -1.49
N ASP A 94 16.02 5.95 -1.81
CA ASP A 94 15.88 5.04 -2.94
C ASP A 94 14.81 3.98 -2.66
N GLU A 95 14.81 3.47 -1.43
CA GLU A 95 13.79 2.54 -0.94
C GLU A 95 12.43 3.22 -0.80
N PHE A 96 12.38 4.49 -0.39
CA PHE A 96 11.14 5.27 -0.39
C PHE A 96 10.59 5.39 -1.81
N LYS A 97 11.44 5.73 -2.79
CA LYS A 97 11.05 5.79 -4.20
C LYS A 97 10.51 4.45 -4.69
N ARG A 98 11.19 3.35 -4.37
CA ARG A 98 10.77 2.00 -4.75
C ARG A 98 9.43 1.63 -4.15
N LEU A 99 9.25 1.81 -2.84
CA LEU A 99 8.03 1.42 -2.12
C LEU A 99 6.82 2.28 -2.50
N MET A 100 7.06 3.55 -2.85
CA MET A 100 6.03 4.51 -3.24
C MET A 100 5.78 4.54 -4.76
N ASP A 101 6.47 3.68 -5.54
CA ASP A 101 6.42 3.65 -7.01
C ASP A 101 6.67 5.04 -7.64
N ILE A 102 7.71 5.71 -7.15
CA ILE A 102 8.10 7.04 -7.61
C ILE A 102 9.09 6.89 -8.77
N PRO A 103 8.86 7.57 -9.92
CA PRO A 103 9.80 7.58 -11.02
C PRO A 103 11.22 7.98 -10.58
N VAL A 104 12.23 7.22 -11.04
CA VAL A 104 13.64 7.43 -10.66
C VAL A 104 14.09 8.86 -10.96
N ASN A 105 13.59 9.44 -12.05
CA ASN A 105 13.90 10.79 -12.52
C ASN A 105 13.30 11.92 -11.68
N TYR A 106 12.43 11.64 -10.70
CA TYR A 106 11.93 12.67 -9.81
C TYR A 106 13.07 13.20 -8.93
N ARG A 107 13.26 14.52 -8.99
CA ARG A 107 14.14 15.24 -8.10
C ARG A 107 13.44 15.46 -6.76
N MET A 108 14.19 15.87 -5.75
CA MET A 108 13.62 16.13 -4.43
C MET A 108 12.48 17.16 -4.44
N CYS A 109 12.58 18.22 -5.25
CA CYS A 109 11.49 19.19 -5.41
C CYS A 109 10.23 18.57 -6.03
N ASP A 110 10.39 17.65 -6.99
CA ASP A 110 9.27 16.95 -7.62
C ASP A 110 8.57 16.02 -6.61
N ILE A 111 9.34 15.31 -5.78
CA ILE A 111 8.81 14.47 -4.68
C ILE A 111 8.05 15.33 -3.68
N ASP A 112 8.59 16.48 -3.30
CA ASP A 112 7.94 17.38 -2.35
C ASP A 112 6.59 17.85 -2.85
N VAL A 113 6.53 18.28 -4.12
CA VAL A 113 5.32 18.84 -4.70
C VAL A 113 4.29 17.75 -5.06
N LYS A 114 4.73 16.64 -5.64
CA LYS A 114 3.83 15.65 -6.24
C LYS A 114 3.51 14.48 -5.31
N VAL A 115 4.35 14.21 -4.31
CA VAL A 115 4.19 13.05 -3.40
C VAL A 115 3.89 13.53 -1.99
N LEU A 116 4.78 14.31 -1.38
CA LEU A 116 4.66 14.67 0.03
C LEU A 116 3.55 15.69 0.29
N LYS A 117 3.36 16.71 -0.56
CA LYS A 117 2.28 17.69 -0.41
C LYS A 117 0.88 17.02 -0.43
N PRO A 118 0.54 16.14 -1.38
CA PRO A 118 -0.73 15.41 -1.35
C PRO A 118 -0.91 14.57 -0.08
N ILE A 119 0.12 13.83 0.33
CA ILE A 119 0.10 13.03 1.56
C ILE A 119 -0.21 13.91 2.78
N GLN A 120 0.49 15.05 2.91
CA GLN A 120 0.23 15.98 4.01
C GLN A 120 -1.17 16.59 3.92
N LYS A 121 -1.62 16.98 2.73
CA LYS A 121 -2.96 17.58 2.55
C LYS A 121 -4.08 16.63 2.99
N GLU A 122 -3.96 15.34 2.71
CA GLU A 122 -5.02 14.37 2.96
C GLU A 122 -4.92 13.69 4.33
N LEU A 123 -3.72 13.52 4.89
CA LEU A 123 -3.49 12.70 6.09
C LEU A 123 -2.97 13.47 7.30
N LYS A 124 -2.43 14.69 7.13
CA LYS A 124 -1.74 15.40 8.22
C LYS A 124 -2.65 15.70 9.41
N GLU A 125 -3.85 16.21 9.16
CA GLU A 125 -4.79 16.59 10.21
C GLU A 125 -5.29 15.35 10.97
N LYS A 126 -5.71 14.32 10.23
CA LYS A 126 -6.29 13.11 10.81
C LYS A 126 -5.28 12.27 11.61
N TYR A 127 -4.02 12.21 11.19
CA TYR A 127 -3.01 11.33 11.80
C TYR A 127 -1.87 12.08 12.50
N VAL A 128 -1.95 13.40 12.64
CA VAL A 128 -0.89 14.24 13.23
C VAL A 128 0.47 13.91 12.59
N LEU A 129 0.47 13.80 11.27
CA LEU A 129 1.62 13.27 10.51
C LEU A 129 2.79 14.26 10.52
N LYS A 130 3.98 13.78 10.88
CA LYS A 130 5.24 14.53 10.79
C LYS A 130 6.21 13.82 9.85
N ILE A 131 6.52 14.47 8.74
CA ILE A 131 7.52 13.99 7.78
C ILE A 131 8.80 14.80 8.02
N GLN A 132 9.87 14.11 8.41
CA GLN A 132 11.20 14.67 8.60
C GLN A 132 12.15 14.10 7.55
N LYS A 133 13.00 14.95 7.00
CA LYS A 133 14.05 14.54 6.08
C LYS A 133 15.39 14.77 6.75
N THR A 134 16.28 13.79 6.67
CA THR A 134 17.64 13.92 7.18
C THR A 134 18.62 13.85 6.03
N TYR A 135 19.65 14.68 6.14
CA TYR A 135 20.70 14.80 5.15
C TYR A 135 22.00 14.32 5.78
N ASN A 136 22.77 13.51 5.04
CA ASN A 136 24.05 13.06 5.54
C ASN A 136 24.98 14.27 5.73
N THR A 137 25.52 14.43 6.92
CA THR A 137 26.40 15.56 7.29
C THR A 137 27.77 15.50 6.60
N LYS A 138 28.12 14.37 5.96
CA LYS A 138 29.40 14.20 5.24
C LYS A 138 29.47 14.84 3.85
N GLY A 139 28.40 15.48 3.35
CA GLY A 139 28.45 16.22 2.08
C GLY A 139 27.20 17.03 1.76
N ARG A 140 27.35 18.12 0.99
CA ARG A 140 26.22 18.92 0.49
C ARG A 140 25.46 18.15 -0.60
N GLY A 141 24.15 17.94 -0.41
CA GLY A 141 23.22 17.90 -1.54
C GLY A 141 22.26 16.71 -1.71
N ARG A 142 22.27 15.67 -0.86
CA ARG A 142 21.26 14.58 -0.94
C ARG A 142 20.77 14.14 0.44
N PRO A 143 19.44 14.00 0.65
CA PRO A 143 18.94 13.38 1.87
C PRO A 143 19.35 11.90 1.89
N ALA A 144 19.86 11.43 3.02
CA ALA A 144 20.16 10.01 3.21
C ALA A 144 18.88 9.26 3.56
N ASP A 145 18.13 9.77 4.53
CA ASP A 145 16.98 9.09 5.10
C ASP A 145 15.76 10.00 5.25
N PHE A 146 14.59 9.43 5.01
CA PHE A 146 13.29 9.96 5.38
C PHE A 146 12.85 9.31 6.68
N PHE A 147 12.54 10.15 7.67
CA PHE A 147 11.93 9.73 8.91
C PHE A 147 10.50 10.21 8.92
N ILE A 148 9.57 9.27 8.85
CA ILE A 148 8.15 9.57 8.84
C ILE A 148 7.60 9.11 10.19
N HIS A 149 7.30 10.09 11.04
CA HIS A 149 6.76 9.87 12.36
C HIS A 149 5.27 10.24 12.37
N ARG A 150 4.43 9.29 12.73
CA ARG A 150 3.07 9.54 13.19
C ARG A 150 3.12 9.59 14.70
N LYS A 151 2.53 10.64 15.31
CA LYS A 151 2.18 10.52 16.72
C LYS A 151 1.05 9.49 16.80
N VAL A 152 1.32 8.34 17.41
CA VAL A 152 0.26 7.37 17.73
C VAL A 152 -0.63 8.08 18.74
N MET A 153 -1.84 8.45 18.33
CA MET A 153 -2.89 8.72 19.31
C MET A 153 -3.43 7.35 19.71
N GLU A 154 -3.33 7.06 20.99
CA GLU A 154 -4.03 5.96 21.68
C GLU A 154 -5.54 6.04 21.43
#